data_AF-A0A1S8JKQ2-F1
#
_entry.id   AF-A0A1S8JKQ2-F1
#
_cell.length_a   1.000
_cell.length_b   1.000
_cell.length_c   1.000
_cell.angle_alpha   90.00
_cell.angle_beta   90.00
_cell.angle_gamma   90.00
#
_symmetry.space_group_name_H-M   'P 1'
#
loop_
_entity.id
_entity.type
_entity.pdbx_description
1 polymer ?
#
loop_
_entity_poly.entity_id
_entity_poly.type
_entity_poly.pdbx_seq_one_letter_code
_entity_poly.pdbx_strand_id
1 'polypeptide(L)'
;QSAINQMSADGQRISYVPSKSLELSKYMDTALDDSWRELRGMEIVSVAVASISYTDDSVKLINMRNEGAMLGDPSVREGYVQGSIA
;
A
#
# COMPACT_ATOMS: atom_id res chain seq x y z
N GLN A 1 -8.16 -3.72 -10.56
CA GLN A 1 -7.43 -3.17 -9.40
C GLN A 1 -8.09 -1.87 -8.89
N SER A 2 -9.39 -1.89 -8.59
CA SER A 2 -10.12 -0.68 -8.16
C SER A 2 -9.94 -0.40 -6.66
N ALA A 3 -10.02 -1.42 -5.80
CA ALA A 3 -10.03 -1.26 -4.35
C ALA A 3 -8.76 -0.59 -3.77
N ILE A 4 -7.56 -1.01 -4.20
CA ILE A 4 -6.29 -0.41 -3.73
C ILE A 4 -6.15 1.04 -4.22
N ASN A 5 -6.56 1.31 -5.45
CA ASN A 5 -6.52 2.67 -6.00
C ASN A 5 -7.53 3.59 -5.30
N GLN A 6 -8.72 3.10 -4.99
CA GLN A 6 -9.72 3.82 -4.21
C GLN A 6 -9.19 4.12 -2.80
N MET A 7 -8.64 3.12 -2.13
CA MET A 7 -8.00 3.28 -0.82
C MET A 7 -6.86 4.33 -0.86
N SER A 8 -6.07 4.38 -1.94
CA SER A 8 -5.05 5.42 -2.13
C SER A 8 -5.66 6.80 -2.40
N ALA A 9 -6.76 6.88 -3.17
CA ALA A 9 -7.46 8.13 -3.46
C ALA A 9 -8.08 8.73 -2.18
N ASP A 10 -8.51 7.87 -1.26
CA ASP A 10 -9.00 8.24 0.07
C ASP A 10 -7.87 8.62 1.06
N GLY A 11 -6.65 8.83 0.54
CA GLY A 11 -5.49 9.35 1.27
C GLY A 11 -4.67 8.28 2.00
N GLN A 12 -5.05 7.01 1.88
CA GLN A 12 -4.35 5.95 2.57
C GLN A 12 -3.03 5.60 1.86
N ARG A 13 -1.93 5.68 2.61
CA ARG A 13 -0.61 5.33 2.06
C ARG A 13 -0.58 3.85 1.71
N ILE A 14 -0.24 3.55 0.45
CA ILE A 14 -0.10 2.17 -0.05
C ILE A 14 0.88 1.36 0.79
N SER A 15 1.91 2.02 1.34
CA SER A 15 2.89 1.41 2.26
C SER A 15 2.26 0.72 3.48
N TYR A 16 1.06 1.12 3.88
CA TYR A 16 0.32 0.58 5.03
C TYR A 16 -0.76 -0.44 4.64
N VAL A 17 -0.94 -0.75 3.36
CA VAL A 17 -1.93 -1.74 2.92
C VAL A 17 -1.71 -3.11 3.58
N PRO A 18 -0.47 -3.64 3.74
CA PRO A 18 -0.25 -4.90 4.43
C PRO A 18 -0.73 -4.91 5.89
N SER A 19 -0.65 -3.78 6.60
CA SER A 19 -1.11 -3.67 7.99
C SER A 19 -2.59 -3.29 8.11
N LYS A 20 -3.26 -3.03 6.98
CA LYS A 20 -4.66 -2.58 6.90
C LYS A 20 -5.55 -3.57 6.14
N SER A 21 -5.26 -4.86 6.25
CA SER A 21 -6.01 -5.93 5.57
C SER A 21 -7.52 -5.84 5.80
N LEU A 22 -7.97 -5.53 7.02
CA LEU A 22 -9.40 -5.35 7.35
C LEU A 22 -10.03 -4.15 6.64
N GLU A 23 -9.30 -3.06 6.47
CA GLU A 23 -9.80 -1.87 5.77
C GLU A 23 -9.90 -2.16 4.28
N LEU A 24 -8.89 -2.81 3.70
CA LEU A 24 -8.91 -3.25 2.31
C LEU A 24 -10.07 -4.22 2.01
N SER A 25 -10.36 -5.15 2.93
CA SER A 25 -11.53 -6.04 2.81
C SER A 25 -12.83 -5.28 2.58
N LYS A 26 -13.03 -4.13 3.24
CA LYS A 26 -14.25 -3.31 3.06
C LYS A 26 -14.32 -2.69 1.67
N TYR A 27 -13.21 -2.16 1.17
CA TYR A 27 -13.15 -1.65 -0.21
C TYR A 27 -13.41 -2.74 -1.25
N MET A 28 -12.92 -3.96 -0.99
CA MET A 28 -13.17 -5.10 -1.87
C MET A 28 -14.62 -5.56 -1.82
N ASP A 29 -15.22 -5.58 -0.63
CA ASP A 29 -16.63 -5.91 -0.42
C ASP A 29 -17.53 -5.04 -1.29
N THR A 30 -17.42 -3.71 -1.13
CA THR A 30 -18.19 -2.75 -1.93
C THR A 30 -17.94 -2.88 -3.43
N ALA A 31 -16.67 -3.03 -3.84
CA ALA A 31 -16.34 -3.09 -5.26
C ALA A 31 -16.85 -4.37 -5.95
N LEU A 32 -17.07 -5.45 -5.20
CA LEU A 32 -17.51 -6.73 -5.73
C LEU A 32 -19.02 -6.92 -5.62
N ASP A 33 -19.64 -6.43 -4.54
CA ASP A 33 -21.07 -6.64 -4.25
C ASP A 33 -21.96 -6.15 -5.40
N ASP A 34 -21.71 -4.95 -5.94
CA ASP A 34 -22.49 -4.39 -7.04
C ASP A 34 -22.57 -5.34 -8.25
N SER A 35 -21.41 -5.82 -8.69
CA SER A 35 -21.32 -6.71 -9.87
C SER A 35 -21.89 -8.10 -9.61
N TRP A 36 -21.78 -8.61 -8.38
CA TRP A 36 -22.26 -9.95 -8.03
C TRP A 36 -23.77 -9.98 -7.81
N ARG A 37 -24.32 -8.91 -7.25
CA ARG A 37 -25.77 -8.71 -7.18
C ARG A 37 -26.37 -8.60 -8.57
N GLU A 38 -25.80 -7.76 -9.43
CA GLU A 38 -26.34 -7.55 -10.78
C GLU A 38 -26.25 -8.80 -11.65
N LEU A 39 -25.09 -9.45 -11.71
CA LEU A 39 -24.85 -10.55 -12.65
C LEU A 39 -25.35 -11.90 -12.14
N ARG A 40 -25.45 -12.07 -10.82
CA ARG A 40 -25.66 -13.40 -10.20
C ARG A 40 -26.68 -13.40 -9.07
N GLY A 41 -27.24 -12.25 -8.68
CA GLY A 41 -28.19 -12.17 -7.57
C GLY A 41 -27.60 -12.58 -6.22
N MET A 42 -26.28 -12.49 -6.05
CA MET A 42 -25.58 -12.86 -4.83
C MET A 42 -25.10 -11.62 -4.08
N GLU A 43 -25.20 -11.64 -2.75
CA GLU A 43 -24.69 -10.60 -1.86
C GLU A 43 -23.40 -11.09 -1.19
N ILE A 44 -22.40 -10.21 -1.15
CA ILE A 44 -21.15 -10.48 -0.44
C ILE A 44 -21.34 -10.07 1.03
N VAL A 45 -21.17 -11.04 1.92
CA VAL A 45 -21.33 -10.84 3.37
C VAL A 45 -20.01 -10.43 4.03
N SER A 46 -18.89 -10.93 3.51
CA SER A 46 -17.56 -10.58 3.99
C SER A 46 -16.48 -10.98 3.00
N VAL A 47 -15.44 -10.16 2.90
CA VAL A 47 -14.21 -10.48 2.17
C VAL A 47 -13.06 -10.66 3.16
N ALA A 48 -12.37 -11.79 3.10
CA ALA A 48 -11.13 -12.00 3.84
C ALA A 48 -9.93 -11.78 2.91
N VAL A 49 -9.04 -10.87 3.28
CA VAL A 49 -7.73 -10.72 2.65
C VAL A 49 -6.75 -11.60 3.42
N ALA A 50 -6.09 -12.52 2.73
CA ALA A 50 -5.01 -13.32 3.30
C ALA A 50 -3.76 -12.43 3.56
N SER A 51 -2.55 -12.94 3.35
CA SER A 51 -1.35 -12.09 3.40
C SER A 51 -1.21 -11.27 2.12
N ILE A 52 -0.99 -9.97 2.26
CA ILE A 52 -0.48 -9.11 1.18
C ILE A 52 0.99 -8.85 1.46
N SER A 53 1.83 -9.15 0.46
CA SER A 53 3.24 -8.82 0.47
C SER A 53 3.58 -7.97 -0.74
N TYR A 54 4.60 -7.13 -0.58
CA TYR A 54 5.22 -6.47 -1.73
C TYR A 54 5.98 -7.50 -2.56
N THR A 55 6.03 -7.27 -3.86
CA THR A 55 7.01 -7.92 -4.73
C THR A 55 8.39 -7.33 -4.48
N ASP A 56 9.44 -8.05 -4.83
CA ASP A 56 10.83 -7.58 -4.67
C ASP A 56 11.06 -6.21 -5.34
N ASP A 57 10.49 -6.01 -6.53
CA ASP A 57 10.54 -4.73 -7.25
C ASP A 57 9.88 -3.60 -6.46
N SER A 58 8.73 -3.88 -5.84
CA SER A 58 8.00 -2.91 -5.02
C SER A 58 8.78 -2.56 -3.75
N VAL A 59 9.42 -3.55 -3.11
CA VAL A 59 10.29 -3.34 -1.95
C VAL A 59 11.48 -2.45 -2.34
N LYS A 60 12.12 -2.73 -3.48
CA LYS A 60 13.26 -1.95 -3.98
C LYS A 60 12.88 -0.49 -4.21
N LEU A 61 11.74 -0.22 -4.85
CA LEU A 61 11.26 1.13 -5.11
C LEU A 61 10.90 1.87 -3.81
N ILE A 62 10.29 1.20 -2.85
CA ILE A 62 9.99 1.76 -1.52
C ILE A 62 11.29 2.13 -0.79
N ASN A 63 12.29 1.24 -0.80
CA ASN A 63 13.58 1.49 -0.15
C ASN A 63 14.32 2.67 -0.81
N MET A 64 14.42 2.70 -2.13
CA MET A 64 15.02 3.82 -2.86
C MET A 64 14.33 5.16 -2.57
N ARG A 65 13.00 5.15 -2.44
CA ARG A 65 12.24 6.36 -2.06
C ARG A 65 12.55 6.79 -0.63
N ASN A 66 12.63 5.84 0.31
CA ASN A 66 12.97 6.13 1.69
C ASN A 66 14.41 6.67 1.81
N GLU A 67 15.36 6.07 1.10
CA GLU A 67 16.75 6.56 1.00
C GLU A 67 16.80 7.98 0.42
N GLY A 68 16.08 8.24 -0.68
CA GLY A 68 16.00 9.57 -1.27
C GLY A 68 15.39 10.63 -0.33
N ALA A 69 14.38 10.25 0.45
CA ALA A 69 13.79 11.12 1.48
C ALA A 69 14.76 11.39 2.64
N MET A 70 15.54 10.37 3.05
CA MET A 70 16.58 10.52 4.07
C MET A 70 17.73 11.42 3.60
N LEU A 71 18.15 11.31 2.33
CA LEU A 71 19.18 12.18 1.74
C LEU A 71 18.70 13.63 1.50
N GLY A 72 17.39 13.84 1.50
CA GLY A 72 16.77 15.16 1.50
C GLY A 72 16.81 15.86 2.86
N ASP A 73 17.03 15.12 3.95
CA ASP A 73 17.20 15.69 5.30
C ASP A 73 18.65 16.19 5.47
N PRO A 74 18.87 17.51 5.69
CA PRO A 74 20.21 18.09 5.82
C PRO A 74 21.05 17.46 6.94
N SER A 75 20.41 17.06 8.05
CA SER A 75 21.10 16.50 9.22
C SER A 75 21.62 15.07 8.98
N VAL A 76 20.87 14.29 8.19
CA VAL A 76 21.26 12.92 7.78
C VAL A 76 22.33 12.98 6.69
N ARG A 77 22.21 13.94 5.78
CA ARG A 77 23.17 14.16 4.69
C ARG A 77 24.57 14.49 5.21
N GLU A 78 24.69 15.34 6.23
CA GLU A 78 25.99 15.68 6.83
C GLU A 78 26.64 14.46 7.50
N GLY A 79 25.88 13.64 8.22
CA GLY A 79 26.36 12.40 8.84
C GLY A 79 26.79 11.34 7.83
N TYR A 80 26.05 11.18 6.73
CA TYR A 80 26.38 10.21 5.67
C TYR A 80 27.66 10.60 4.90
N VAL A 81 27.84 11.89 4.60
CA VAL A 81 29.05 12.39 3.93
C VAL A 81 30.29 12.28 4.83
N GLN A 82 30.15 12.55 6.13
CA GLN A 82 31.26 12.33 7.07
C GLN A 82 31.62 10.85 7.24
N GLY A 83 30.63 9.93 7.26
CA GLY A 83 30.88 8.50 7.42
C GLY A 83 31.35 7.77 6.16
N SER A 84 31.11 8.31 4.96
CA SER A 84 31.53 7.71 3.67
C SER A 84 32.90 8.19 3.17
N ILE A 85 33.48 9.20 3.81
CA ILE A 85 34.85 9.70 3.56
C ILE A 85 35.85 9.15 4.61
N ALA A 86 35.37 8.45 5.64
CA ALA A 86 36.20 7.82 6.68
C ALA A 86 36.71 6.43 6.27
#